data_AF-A0A2S0USZ3-F1
#
_entry.id   AF-A0A2S0USZ3-F1
#
_cell.length_a   1.000
_cell.length_b   1.000
_cell.length_c   1.000
_cell.angle_alpha   90.00
_cell.angle_beta   90.00
_cell.angle_gamma   90.00
#
_symmetry.space_group_name_H-M   'P 1'
#
loop_
_entity.id
_entity.type
_entity.pdbx_description
1 polymer ?
#
loop_
_entity_poly.entity_id
_entity_poly.type
_entity_poly.pdbx_seq_one_letter_code
_entity_poly.pdbx_strand_id
1 'polypeptide(L)'
;MQRLVRCLVIRGDLTRIDAYLLEKGIEPTVGILLLKQAILGVAQTRELELESRSLYQKHRHLSDHFRVVSKEAEFFQYLRNKMVGHIKADLVEKTLEWKPETVVMLSKDSDLMQTYLLNFFVLETAINTYVDGDGKHKAFESETDLGYPPDFQRFMQSLTRTVQGCVKFLTELEAVLRIEVPVPAFDPSDMTPWMKAGQTDFNFIKK
;
A
#
# COMPACT_ATOMS: atom_id res chain seq x y z
N MET A 1 -7.03 -21.46 1.16
CA MET A 1 -7.88 -20.67 2.09
C MET A 1 -7.18 -19.40 2.58
N GLN A 2 -5.96 -19.47 3.14
CA GLN A 2 -5.21 -18.29 3.61
C GLN A 2 -5.07 -17.18 2.55
N ARG A 3 -4.69 -17.53 1.31
CA ARG A 3 -4.62 -16.56 0.19
C ARG A 3 -5.96 -15.91 -0.11
N LEU A 4 -7.07 -16.65 -0.01
CA LEU A 4 -8.43 -16.13 -0.24
C LEU A 4 -8.80 -15.13 0.87
N VAL A 5 -8.53 -15.44 2.13
CA VAL A 5 -8.75 -14.51 3.25
C VAL A 5 -7.95 -13.23 3.05
N ARG A 6 -6.64 -13.33 2.75
CA ARG A 6 -5.80 -12.16 2.47
C ARG A 6 -6.30 -11.34 1.29
N CYS A 7 -6.68 -12.00 0.20
CA CYS A 7 -7.26 -11.37 -0.98
C CYS A 7 -8.50 -10.53 -0.61
N LEU A 8 -9.41 -11.11 0.17
CA LEU A 8 -10.64 -10.44 0.60
C LEU A 8 -10.37 -9.22 1.49
N VAL A 9 -9.47 -9.35 2.47
CA VAL A 9 -9.09 -8.26 3.38
C VAL A 9 -8.48 -7.10 2.59
N ILE A 10 -7.42 -7.37 1.81
CA ILE A 10 -6.71 -6.34 1.05
C ILE A 10 -7.64 -5.67 0.04
N ARG A 11 -8.48 -6.45 -0.65
CA ARG A 11 -9.43 -5.90 -1.63
C ARG A 11 -10.48 -5.03 -0.96
N GLY A 12 -11.00 -5.44 0.20
CA GLY A 12 -11.96 -4.65 0.97
C GLY A 12 -11.39 -3.27 1.33
N ASP A 13 -10.18 -3.24 1.85
CA ASP A 13 -9.49 -1.99 2.23
C ASP A 13 -9.25 -1.09 1.01
N LEU A 14 -8.66 -1.64 -0.06
CA LEU A 14 -8.36 -0.87 -1.27
C LEU A 14 -9.61 -0.37 -1.99
N THR A 15 -10.72 -1.13 -1.97
CA THR A 15 -11.99 -0.69 -2.56
C THR A 15 -12.56 0.52 -1.79
N ARG A 16 -12.44 0.52 -0.47
CA ARG A 16 -12.86 1.67 0.36
C ARG A 16 -11.98 2.89 0.13
N ILE A 17 -10.68 2.68 -0.01
CA ILE A 17 -9.71 3.74 -0.33
C ILE A 17 -10.00 4.34 -1.71
N ASP A 18 -10.21 3.51 -2.74
CA ASP A 18 -10.55 3.98 -4.09
C ASP A 18 -11.82 4.85 -4.08
N ALA A 19 -12.88 4.39 -3.42
CA ALA A 19 -14.12 5.16 -3.27
C ALA A 19 -13.88 6.52 -2.59
N TYR A 20 -13.08 6.55 -1.52
CA TYR A 20 -12.75 7.81 -0.84
C TYR A 20 -11.94 8.76 -1.74
N LEU A 21 -10.92 8.24 -2.44
CA LEU A 21 -10.09 9.04 -3.34
C LEU A 21 -10.90 9.66 -4.47
N LEU A 22 -11.92 8.96 -4.99
CA LEU A 22 -12.84 9.46 -6.02
C LEU A 22 -13.79 10.55 -5.49
N GLU A 23 -14.28 10.43 -4.25
CA GLU A 23 -15.28 11.35 -3.70
C GLU A 23 -14.68 12.62 -3.09
N LYS A 24 -13.58 12.49 -2.33
CA LYS A 24 -13.05 13.57 -1.48
C LYS A 24 -11.66 14.06 -1.88
N GLY A 25 -10.91 13.31 -2.67
CA GLY A 25 -9.47 13.54 -2.83
C GLY A 25 -8.72 13.33 -1.52
N ILE A 26 -7.61 14.06 -1.32
CA ILE A 26 -6.80 14.00 -0.09
C ILE A 26 -6.90 15.34 0.64
N GLU A 27 -7.60 15.35 1.78
CA GLU A 27 -7.53 16.44 2.75
C GLU A 27 -6.24 16.33 3.58
N PRO A 28 -5.66 17.42 4.11
CA PRO A 28 -4.35 17.39 4.76
C PRO A 28 -4.20 16.30 5.85
N THR A 29 -5.04 16.32 6.89
CA THR A 29 -4.82 15.44 8.06
C THR A 29 -5.37 14.01 7.87
N VAL A 30 -6.55 13.86 7.28
CA VAL A 30 -7.15 12.54 7.00
C VAL A 30 -6.47 11.87 5.80
N GLY A 31 -6.06 12.67 4.82
CA GLY A 31 -5.52 12.18 3.57
C GLY A 31 -4.13 11.57 3.70
N ILE A 32 -3.26 12.02 4.63
CA ILE A 32 -1.96 11.36 4.84
C ILE A 32 -2.12 9.94 5.42
N LEU A 33 -3.09 9.75 6.32
CA LEU A 33 -3.41 8.43 6.87
C LEU A 33 -3.91 7.50 5.75
N LEU A 34 -4.87 7.97 4.97
CA LEU A 34 -5.42 7.22 3.85
C LEU A 34 -4.36 6.90 2.79
N LEU A 35 -3.46 7.84 2.52
CA LEU A 35 -2.33 7.62 1.63
C LEU A 35 -1.42 6.50 2.14
N LYS A 36 -1.06 6.51 3.42
CA LYS A 36 -0.28 5.43 4.02
C LYS A 36 -0.98 4.08 3.94
N GLN A 37 -2.30 4.05 4.14
CA GLN A 37 -3.10 2.82 3.99
C GLN A 37 -3.15 2.35 2.54
N ALA A 38 -3.26 3.26 1.57
CA ALA A 38 -3.23 2.94 0.15
C ALA A 38 -1.88 2.31 -0.24
N ILE A 39 -0.77 2.93 0.20
CA ILE A 39 0.59 2.43 0.00
C ILE A 39 0.74 1.02 0.60
N LEU A 40 0.23 0.81 1.82
CA LEU A 40 0.27 -0.49 2.48
C LEU A 40 -0.53 -1.55 1.71
N GLY A 41 -1.77 -1.24 1.30
CA GLY A 41 -2.62 -2.16 0.56
C GLY A 41 -2.05 -2.54 -0.81
N VAL A 42 -1.44 -1.59 -1.52
CA VAL A 42 -0.73 -1.87 -2.78
C VAL A 42 0.47 -2.79 -2.54
N ALA A 43 1.28 -2.52 -1.51
CA ALA A 43 2.42 -3.37 -1.15
C ALA A 43 1.98 -4.80 -0.78
N GLN A 44 0.91 -4.94 -0.01
CA GLN A 44 0.33 -6.24 0.34
C GLN A 44 -0.24 -6.97 -0.87
N THR A 45 -0.84 -6.24 -1.82
CA THR A 45 -1.30 -6.81 -3.10
C THR A 45 -0.13 -7.41 -3.88
N ARG A 46 1.01 -6.69 -3.95
CA ARG A 46 2.21 -7.18 -4.62
C ARG A 46 2.77 -8.44 -3.95
N GLU A 47 2.84 -8.47 -2.63
CA GLU A 47 3.26 -9.68 -1.89
C GLU A 47 2.34 -10.87 -2.19
N LEU A 48 1.02 -10.65 -2.17
CA LEU A 48 0.05 -11.68 -2.49
C LEU A 48 0.12 -12.13 -3.97
N GLU A 49 0.44 -11.21 -4.89
CA GLU A 49 0.68 -11.54 -6.29
C GLU A 49 1.85 -12.51 -6.44
N LEU A 50 3.00 -12.19 -5.82
CA LEU A 50 4.20 -13.03 -5.87
C LEU A 50 3.91 -14.45 -5.41
N GLU A 51 3.19 -14.59 -4.31
CA GLU A 51 2.78 -15.89 -3.76
C GLU A 51 1.77 -16.63 -4.66
N SER A 52 1.02 -15.90 -5.48
CA SER A 52 -0.05 -16.44 -6.33
C SER A 52 0.41 -16.76 -7.76
N ARG A 53 1.65 -16.48 -8.13
CA ARG A 53 2.20 -16.72 -9.48
C ARG A 53 2.08 -18.16 -9.97
N SER A 54 2.06 -19.14 -9.06
CA SER A 54 1.82 -20.55 -9.41
C SER A 54 0.48 -20.75 -10.14
N LEU A 55 -0.51 -19.89 -9.88
CA LEU A 55 -1.82 -19.94 -10.54
C LEU A 55 -1.77 -19.47 -11.99
N TYR A 56 -0.75 -18.70 -12.40
CA TYR A 56 -0.68 -18.13 -13.75
C TYR A 56 -0.52 -19.17 -14.84
N GLN A 57 0.00 -20.36 -14.52
CA GLN A 57 0.11 -21.47 -15.46
C GLN A 57 -1.28 -21.91 -15.97
N LYS A 58 -2.29 -21.90 -15.09
CA LYS A 58 -3.68 -22.23 -15.42
C LYS A 58 -4.52 -21.00 -15.76
N HIS A 59 -4.20 -19.85 -15.15
CA HIS A 59 -4.99 -18.62 -15.16
C HIS A 59 -4.14 -17.44 -15.63
N ARG A 60 -3.68 -17.47 -16.89
CA ARG A 60 -2.71 -16.51 -17.44
C ARG A 60 -3.17 -15.05 -17.38
N HIS A 61 -4.48 -14.82 -17.51
CA HIS A 61 -5.11 -13.49 -17.42
C HIS A 61 -4.76 -12.76 -16.12
N LEU A 62 -4.53 -13.47 -15.01
CA LEU A 62 -4.11 -12.86 -13.74
C LEU A 62 -2.77 -12.12 -13.88
N SER A 63 -1.82 -12.69 -14.63
CA SER A 63 -0.54 -12.05 -14.91
C SER A 63 -0.73 -10.78 -15.74
N ASP A 64 -1.61 -10.83 -16.74
CA ASP A 64 -1.87 -9.70 -17.62
C ASP A 64 -2.54 -8.55 -16.86
N HIS A 65 -3.45 -8.84 -15.92
CA HIS A 65 -4.04 -7.83 -15.04
C HIS A 65 -3.02 -7.15 -14.13
N PHE A 66 -2.13 -7.92 -13.50
CA PHE A 66 -1.15 -7.31 -12.58
C PHE A 66 -0.02 -6.59 -13.31
N ARG A 67 0.37 -7.05 -14.51
CA ARG A 67 1.47 -6.45 -15.29
C ARG A 67 1.27 -4.95 -15.51
N VAL A 68 0.02 -4.52 -15.70
CA VAL A 68 -0.37 -3.10 -15.93
C VAL A 68 0.08 -2.17 -14.79
N VAL A 69 0.11 -2.66 -13.55
CA VAL A 69 0.47 -1.86 -12.37
C VAL A 69 1.75 -2.34 -11.68
N SER A 70 2.48 -3.25 -12.31
CA SER A 70 3.59 -3.96 -11.65
C SER A 70 4.74 -3.03 -11.26
N LYS A 71 5.08 -2.05 -12.09
CA LYS A 71 6.15 -1.07 -11.83
C LYS A 71 5.77 -0.11 -10.71
N GLU A 72 4.55 0.40 -10.77
CA GLU A 72 4.00 1.31 -9.76
C GLU A 72 3.83 0.59 -8.42
N ALA A 73 3.36 -0.67 -8.42
CA ALA A 73 3.27 -1.49 -7.22
C ALA A 73 4.65 -1.75 -6.58
N GLU A 74 5.71 -1.90 -7.38
CA GLU A 74 7.09 -1.97 -6.86
C GLU A 74 7.49 -0.64 -6.19
N PHE A 75 7.21 0.49 -6.84
CA PHE A 75 7.46 1.81 -6.26
C PHE A 75 6.72 2.01 -4.93
N PHE A 76 5.43 1.70 -4.85
CA PHE A 76 4.68 1.81 -3.60
C PHE A 76 5.13 0.80 -2.54
N GLN A 77 5.61 -0.39 -2.93
CA GLN A 77 6.25 -1.30 -1.98
C GLN A 77 7.55 -0.70 -1.40
N TYR A 78 8.34 0.00 -2.22
CA TYR A 78 9.50 0.74 -1.74
C TYR A 78 9.09 1.80 -0.71
N LEU A 79 8.10 2.65 -1.02
CA LEU A 79 7.58 3.64 -0.07
C LEU A 79 7.11 2.97 1.22
N ARG A 80 6.35 1.88 1.12
CA ARG A 80 5.91 1.10 2.28
C ARG A 80 7.09 0.70 3.17
N ASN A 81 8.17 0.21 2.57
CA ASN A 81 9.33 -0.28 3.28
C ASN A 81 10.20 0.82 3.91
N LYS A 82 10.14 2.05 3.40
CA LYS A 82 10.96 3.17 3.87
C LYS A 82 10.25 4.08 4.88
N MET A 83 8.94 4.27 4.74
CA MET A 83 8.21 5.25 5.57
C MET A 83 6.92 4.73 6.24
N VAL A 84 6.24 3.72 5.69
CA VAL A 84 4.92 3.30 6.22
C VAL A 84 5.05 2.18 7.26
N GLY A 85 5.72 1.09 6.91
CA GLY A 85 5.90 -0.05 7.81
C GLY A 85 6.81 0.30 9.00
N HIS A 86 7.74 1.23 8.79
CA HIS A 86 8.55 1.91 9.78
C HIS A 86 9.20 3.11 9.09
N ILE A 87 9.40 4.19 9.82
CA ILE A 87 10.14 5.35 9.32
C ILE A 87 11.63 5.02 9.47
N LYS A 88 12.34 4.81 8.36
CA LYS A 88 13.78 4.50 8.36
C LYS A 88 14.61 5.70 8.83
N ALA A 89 15.61 5.46 9.68
CA ALA A 89 16.52 6.50 10.16
C ALA A 89 17.21 7.22 8.99
N ASP A 90 17.80 6.47 8.04
CA ASP A 90 18.45 7.04 6.85
C ASP A 90 17.51 7.92 6.01
N LEU A 91 16.20 7.61 6.00
CA LEU A 91 15.20 8.43 5.31
C LEU A 91 14.98 9.76 6.06
N VAL A 92 14.92 9.71 7.39
CA VAL A 92 14.81 10.92 8.23
C VAL A 92 16.04 11.79 8.06
N GLU A 93 17.25 11.20 8.10
CA GLU A 93 18.51 11.94 7.87
C GLU A 93 18.49 12.65 6.51
N LYS A 94 18.11 11.94 5.44
CA LYS A 94 17.94 12.55 4.10
C LYS A 94 16.87 13.62 4.06
N THR A 95 15.80 13.48 4.85
CA THR A 95 14.74 14.50 4.93
C THR A 95 15.28 15.78 5.59
N LEU A 96 16.05 15.65 6.67
CA LEU A 96 16.68 16.78 7.36
C LEU A 96 17.72 17.49 6.48
N GLU A 97 18.50 16.72 5.70
CA GLU A 97 19.45 17.27 4.71
C GLU A 97 18.75 18.07 3.61
N TRP A 98 17.63 17.55 3.10
CA TRP A 98 16.96 18.10 1.93
C TRP A 98 15.97 19.24 2.24
N LYS A 99 15.30 19.16 3.40
CA LYS A 99 14.28 20.13 3.85
C LYS A 99 14.73 20.79 5.14
N PRO A 100 15.71 21.73 5.11
CA PRO A 100 16.28 22.32 6.32
C PRO A 100 15.25 23.07 7.18
N GLU A 101 14.13 23.49 6.61
CA GLU A 101 12.99 24.05 7.34
C GLU A 101 12.43 23.09 8.41
N THR A 102 12.61 21.78 8.25
CA THR A 102 12.23 20.78 9.25
C THR A 102 12.90 21.05 10.60
N VAL A 103 14.17 21.48 10.61
CA VAL A 103 14.90 21.81 11.85
C VAL A 103 14.27 23.02 12.55
N VAL A 104 13.81 24.01 11.78
CA VAL A 104 13.12 25.18 12.33
C VAL A 104 11.77 24.77 12.92
N MET A 105 11.04 23.85 12.27
CA MET A 105 9.76 23.33 12.78
C MET A 105 9.92 22.61 14.12
N LEU A 106 11.06 21.96 14.37
CA LEU A 106 11.34 21.27 15.64
C LEU A 106 11.56 22.21 16.84
N SER A 107 11.72 23.52 16.61
CA SER A 107 11.98 24.49 17.69
C SER A 107 10.72 25.04 18.37
N LYS A 108 9.53 24.61 17.93
CA LYS A 108 8.22 25.05 18.43
C LYS A 108 7.43 23.87 19.00
N ASP A 109 6.42 24.17 19.82
CA ASP A 109 5.44 23.16 20.22
C ASP A 109 4.76 22.57 18.97
N SER A 110 4.73 21.24 18.88
CA SER A 110 4.22 20.55 17.71
C SER A 110 2.69 20.55 17.69
N ASP A 111 2.09 21.15 16.67
CA ASP A 111 0.67 21.02 16.37
C ASP A 111 0.40 19.96 15.27
N LEU A 112 -0.89 19.68 15.02
CA LEU A 112 -1.31 18.71 14.00
C LEU A 112 -0.87 19.10 12.58
N MET A 113 -0.72 20.39 12.28
CA MET A 113 -0.27 20.85 10.96
C MET A 113 1.23 20.62 10.78
N GLN A 114 2.04 20.88 11.83
CA GLN A 114 3.47 20.60 11.81
C GLN A 114 3.73 19.10 11.63
N THR A 115 3.00 18.24 12.35
CA THR A 115 3.15 16.78 12.17
C THR A 115 2.71 16.31 10.78
N TYR A 116 1.68 16.93 10.19
CA TYR A 116 1.29 16.68 8.80
C TYR A 116 2.41 17.06 7.82
N LEU A 117 2.98 18.27 7.93
CA LEU A 117 4.06 18.73 7.05
C LEU A 117 5.30 17.84 7.16
N LEU A 118 5.67 17.41 8.37
CA LEU A 118 6.77 16.46 8.55
C LEU A 118 6.51 15.14 7.84
N ASN A 119 5.30 14.59 7.91
CA ASN A 119 4.94 13.39 7.15
C ASN A 119 5.02 13.62 5.63
N PHE A 120 4.62 14.80 5.19
CA PHE A 120 4.64 15.18 3.79
C PHE A 120 6.08 15.28 3.26
N PHE A 121 6.99 15.92 4.00
CA PHE A 121 8.41 15.99 3.63
C PHE A 121 9.10 14.63 3.66
N VAL A 122 8.78 13.77 4.63
CA VAL A 122 9.30 12.40 4.67
C VAL A 122 8.79 11.59 3.47
N LEU A 123 7.53 11.76 3.07
CA LEU A 123 6.96 11.13 1.87
C LEU A 123 7.69 11.61 0.61
N GLU A 124 7.82 12.91 0.45
CA GLU A 124 8.48 13.53 -0.69
C GLU A 124 9.94 13.06 -0.82
N THR A 125 10.67 13.03 0.30
CA THR A 125 12.03 12.47 0.35
C THR A 125 12.05 10.99 -0.02
N ALA A 126 11.07 10.21 0.43
CA ALA A 126 10.98 8.80 0.06
C ALA A 126 10.77 8.65 -1.45
N ILE A 127 9.93 9.47 -2.07
CA ILE A 127 9.74 9.47 -3.52
C ILE A 127 11.06 9.77 -4.24
N ASN A 128 11.77 10.82 -3.81
CA ASN A 128 12.99 11.26 -4.47
C ASN A 128 14.20 10.35 -4.24
N THR A 129 14.21 9.55 -3.18
CA THR A 129 15.23 8.52 -2.96
C THR A 129 14.99 7.24 -3.77
N TYR A 130 13.88 7.12 -4.50
CA TYR A 130 13.63 5.99 -5.39
C TYR A 130 14.33 6.17 -6.75
N VAL A 131 15.65 6.00 -6.72
CA VAL A 131 16.57 6.14 -7.86
C VAL A 131 17.23 4.80 -8.22
N ASP A 132 17.81 4.71 -9.40
CA ASP A 132 18.66 3.58 -9.82
C ASP A 132 20.12 3.77 -9.37
N GLY A 133 21.01 2.85 -9.82
CA GLY A 133 22.43 2.86 -9.44
C GLY A 133 23.21 4.08 -9.95
N ASP A 134 22.69 4.77 -10.97
CA ASP A 134 23.27 5.98 -11.55
C ASP A 134 22.63 7.26 -10.97
N GLY A 135 21.72 7.12 -10.00
CA GLY A 135 21.00 8.23 -9.38
C GLY A 135 19.82 8.75 -10.19
N LYS A 136 19.40 8.06 -11.27
CA LYS A 136 18.24 8.47 -12.06
C LYS A 136 16.95 8.01 -11.38
N HIS A 137 15.96 8.90 -11.30
CA HIS A 137 14.66 8.57 -10.72
C HIS A 137 13.94 7.45 -11.48
N LYS A 138 13.41 6.47 -10.72
CA LYS A 138 12.75 5.28 -11.26
C LYS A 138 11.24 5.42 -11.44
N ALA A 139 10.60 6.30 -10.66
CA ALA A 139 9.14 6.46 -10.68
C ALA A 139 8.67 7.67 -11.52
N PHE A 140 9.38 8.80 -11.42
CA PHE A 140 9.08 10.04 -12.13
C PHE A 140 10.35 10.53 -12.83
N GLU A 141 10.22 11.34 -13.89
CA GLU A 141 11.37 11.73 -14.72
C GLU A 141 12.34 12.71 -14.03
N SER A 142 11.89 13.35 -12.96
CA SER A 142 12.64 14.33 -12.18
C SER A 142 12.34 14.19 -10.69
N GLU A 143 13.05 14.99 -9.90
CA GLU A 143 12.66 15.28 -8.52
C GLU A 143 11.18 15.69 -8.48
N THR A 144 10.51 15.23 -7.42
CA THR A 144 9.11 15.49 -7.14
C THR A 144 9.03 16.45 -5.96
N ASP A 145 8.37 17.59 -6.18
CA ASP A 145 7.99 18.55 -5.13
C ASP A 145 6.47 18.44 -4.92
N LEU A 146 6.03 17.82 -3.83
CA LEU A 146 4.61 17.65 -3.55
C LEU A 146 3.94 18.98 -3.14
N GLY A 147 4.72 20.01 -2.79
CA GLY A 147 4.22 21.38 -2.64
C GLY A 147 3.86 22.02 -3.98
N TYR A 148 4.44 21.54 -5.08
CA TYR A 148 4.12 21.97 -6.44
C TYR A 148 2.88 21.22 -6.97
N PRO A 149 1.78 21.91 -7.32
CA PRO A 149 0.51 21.24 -7.64
C PRO A 149 0.57 20.20 -8.78
N PRO A 150 1.30 20.42 -9.89
CA PRO A 150 1.43 19.42 -10.95
C PRO A 150 2.10 18.12 -10.50
N ASP A 151 3.12 18.21 -9.65
CA ASP A 151 3.85 17.06 -9.12
C ASP A 151 2.99 16.28 -8.12
N PHE A 152 2.28 16.99 -7.25
CA PHE A 152 1.27 16.40 -6.38
C PHE A 152 0.19 15.67 -7.19
N GLN A 153 -0.36 16.29 -8.22
CA GLN A 153 -1.36 15.67 -9.10
C GLN A 153 -0.81 14.44 -9.82
N ARG A 154 0.41 14.49 -10.35
CA ARG A 154 1.09 13.35 -10.99
C ARG A 154 1.20 12.17 -10.03
N PHE A 155 1.65 12.41 -8.81
CA PHE A 155 1.77 11.39 -7.78
C PHE A 155 0.41 10.80 -7.40
N MET A 156 -0.59 11.66 -7.19
CA MET A 156 -1.96 11.22 -6.85
C MET A 156 -2.61 10.39 -7.95
N GLN A 157 -2.47 10.80 -9.21
CA GLN A 157 -2.96 10.02 -10.35
C GLN A 157 -2.25 8.67 -10.46
N SER A 158 -0.95 8.59 -10.12
CA SER A 158 -0.22 7.33 -10.06
C SER A 158 -0.77 6.41 -8.96
N LEU A 159 -0.98 6.95 -7.76
CA LEU A 159 -1.56 6.20 -6.64
C LEU A 159 -2.96 5.68 -6.96
N THR A 160 -3.86 6.55 -7.43
CA THR A 160 -5.25 6.17 -7.76
C THR A 160 -5.29 5.09 -8.84
N ARG A 161 -4.54 5.25 -9.94
CA ARG A 161 -4.48 4.23 -11.01
C ARG A 161 -3.94 2.90 -10.49
N THR A 162 -2.95 2.94 -9.61
CA THR A 162 -2.37 1.72 -9.03
C THR A 162 -3.35 1.02 -8.11
N VAL A 163 -4.03 1.76 -7.23
CA VAL A 163 -5.08 1.23 -6.35
C VAL A 163 -6.18 0.55 -7.18
N GLN A 164 -6.66 1.20 -8.23
CA GLN A 164 -7.68 0.64 -9.12
C GLN A 164 -7.22 -0.63 -9.82
N GLY A 165 -5.97 -0.66 -10.33
CA GLY A 165 -5.40 -1.86 -10.93
C GLY A 165 -5.22 -2.99 -9.93
N CYS A 166 -4.83 -2.69 -8.68
CA CYS A 166 -4.77 -3.67 -7.60
C CYS A 166 -6.16 -4.23 -7.27
N VAL A 167 -7.20 -3.39 -7.14
CA VAL A 167 -8.58 -3.84 -6.92
C VAL A 167 -9.07 -4.75 -8.04
N LYS A 168 -8.76 -4.40 -9.30
CA LYS A 168 -9.08 -5.23 -10.46
C LYS A 168 -8.38 -6.59 -10.38
N PHE A 169 -7.06 -6.60 -10.15
CA PHE A 169 -6.30 -7.84 -9.99
C PHE A 169 -6.84 -8.72 -8.86
N LEU A 170 -7.12 -8.15 -7.69
CA LEU A 170 -7.64 -8.88 -6.53
C LEU A 170 -9.04 -9.44 -6.77
N THR A 171 -9.86 -8.76 -7.57
CA THR A 171 -11.19 -9.25 -7.95
C THR A 171 -11.08 -10.53 -8.80
N GLU A 172 -10.19 -10.53 -9.78
CA GLU A 172 -9.93 -11.71 -10.61
C GLU A 172 -9.26 -12.83 -9.81
N LEU A 173 -8.29 -12.48 -8.94
CA LEU A 173 -7.63 -13.43 -8.06
C LEU A 173 -8.62 -14.10 -7.12
N GLU A 174 -9.58 -13.36 -6.55
CA GLU A 174 -10.63 -13.94 -5.73
C GLU A 174 -11.47 -14.94 -6.52
N ALA A 175 -11.91 -14.59 -7.73
CA ALA A 175 -12.72 -15.48 -8.56
C ALA A 175 -12.00 -16.82 -8.79
N VAL A 176 -10.70 -16.77 -9.13
CA VAL A 176 -9.87 -17.97 -9.29
C VAL A 176 -9.71 -18.73 -7.97
N LEU A 177 -9.42 -18.03 -6.87
CA LEU A 177 -9.22 -18.66 -5.56
C LEU A 177 -10.49 -19.33 -5.03
N ARG A 178 -11.68 -18.82 -5.33
CA ARG A 178 -12.96 -19.45 -4.96
C ARG A 178 -13.21 -20.77 -5.69
N ILE A 179 -12.63 -20.95 -6.88
CA ILE A 179 -12.71 -22.20 -7.64
C ILE A 179 -11.65 -23.19 -7.14
N GLU A 180 -10.42 -22.73 -6.93
CA GLU A 180 -9.28 -23.59 -6.58
C GLU A 180 -9.23 -23.97 -5.09
N VAL A 181 -9.86 -23.19 -4.21
CA VAL A 181 -9.86 -23.45 -2.76
C VAL A 181 -11.20 -24.05 -2.35
N PRO A 182 -11.23 -25.30 -1.85
CA PRO A 182 -12.44 -25.84 -1.26
C PRO A 182 -12.81 -25.02 -0.01
N VAL A 183 -13.98 -24.37 -0.05
CA VAL A 183 -14.58 -23.72 1.10
C VAL A 183 -15.63 -24.69 1.64
N PRO A 184 -15.53 -25.14 2.92
CA PRO A 184 -16.54 -26.00 3.53
C PRO A 184 -17.91 -25.34 3.46
N ALA A 185 -18.95 -26.14 3.21
CA ALA A 185 -20.32 -25.67 3.33
C ALA A 185 -20.57 -25.20 4.77
N PHE A 186 -21.23 -24.06 4.91
CA PHE A 186 -21.66 -23.56 6.21
C PHE A 186 -22.95 -24.26 6.62
N ASP A 187 -22.88 -25.05 7.69
CA ASP A 187 -24.06 -25.55 8.40
C ASP A 187 -24.24 -24.72 9.69
N PRO A 188 -25.29 -23.88 9.79
CA PRO A 188 -25.56 -23.08 10.98
C PRO A 188 -25.81 -23.92 12.24
N SER A 189 -26.15 -25.21 12.09
CA SER A 189 -26.43 -26.13 13.20
C SER A 189 -25.20 -26.88 13.70
N ASP A 190 -24.13 -26.96 12.90
CA ASP A 190 -22.89 -27.64 13.28
C ASP A 190 -22.00 -26.75 14.15
N MET A 191 -22.19 -26.76 15.47
CA MET A 191 -21.40 -25.94 16.39
C MET A 191 -19.90 -26.32 16.48
N THR A 192 -19.45 -27.39 15.81
CA THR A 192 -18.08 -27.92 15.90
C THR A 192 -16.98 -26.89 15.57
N PRO A 193 -17.07 -26.06 14.51
CA PRO A 193 -16.04 -25.06 14.22
C PRO A 193 -15.91 -24.01 15.31
N TRP A 194 -17.02 -23.60 15.95
CA TRP A 194 -17.01 -22.62 17.05
C TRP A 194 -16.43 -23.21 18.34
N MET A 195 -16.75 -24.46 18.65
CA MET A 195 -16.14 -25.16 19.78
C MET A 195 -14.63 -25.29 19.61
N LYS A 196 -14.17 -25.67 18.40
CA LYS A 196 -12.74 -25.67 18.05
C LYS A 196 -12.12 -24.28 18.14
N ALA A 197 -12.83 -23.24 17.69
CA ALA A 197 -12.36 -21.87 17.80
C ALA A 197 -12.14 -21.46 19.27
N GLY A 198 -13.01 -21.88 20.18
CA GLY A 198 -12.86 -21.66 21.63
C GLY A 198 -11.66 -22.35 22.27
N GLN A 199 -11.04 -23.31 21.57
CA GLN A 199 -9.81 -24.01 22.00
C GLN A 199 -8.56 -23.44 21.34
N THR A 200 -8.67 -22.36 20.55
CA THR A 200 -7.54 -21.77 19.85
C THR A 200 -6.56 -21.20 20.87
N ASP A 201 -5.32 -21.71 20.85
CA ASP A 201 -4.25 -21.16 21.66
C ASP A 201 -3.55 -20.01 20.93
N PHE A 202 -3.64 -18.81 21.52
CA PHE A 202 -3.07 -17.60 20.94
C PHE A 202 -1.62 -17.43 21.41
N ASN A 203 -0.69 -17.69 20.50
CA ASN A 203 0.73 -17.48 20.72
C ASN A 203 1.26 -16.26 19.96
N PHE A 204 2.35 -15.66 20.45
CA PHE A 204 3.06 -14.62 19.71
C PHE A 204 3.49 -15.15 18.34
N ILE A 205 3.06 -14.49 17.26
CA ILE A 205 3.40 -14.87 15.89
C ILE A 205 4.85 -14.48 15.63
N LYS A 206 5.75 -15.47 15.66
CA LYS A 206 7.15 -15.30 15.25
C LYS A 206 7.24 -15.30 13.71
N LYS A 207 8.05 -14.39 13.18
CA LYS A 207 8.34 -14.31 11.73
C LYS A 207 9.29 -15.42 11.30
#